data_AF-A0A921ISS3-F1
#
_entry.id   AF-A0A921ISS3-F1
#
_cell.length_a   1.000
_cell.length_b   1.000
_cell.length_c   1.000
_cell.angle_alpha   90.00
_cell.angle_beta   90.00
_cell.angle_gamma   90.00
#
_symmetry.space_group_name_H-M   'P 1'
#
loop_
_entity.id
_entity.type
_entity.pdbx_description
1 polymer ?
#
loop_
_entity_poly.entity_id
_entity_poly.type
_entity_poly.pdbx_seq_one_letter_code
_entity_poly.pdbx_strand_id
1 'polypeptide(L)'
;MDPYLIYLLAVNAVAFLAFTIDFLLYMFADRELEDHHLLSLFAVAGGGVGMLLAFLLWDRRVVKDNVAWRFIAVLGIIVWALVTLCVYGVVRLDVRALLAPLDLALLAPVGIYVLTISAITFCVFVYDKWQAEHGGWRVREFVLLTLSLLGGAIGGLLAMHLVRHKTCVYYFS
;
A
#
# COMPACT_ATOMS: atom_id res chain seq x y z
N MET A 1 19.50 -25.02 4.56
CA MET A 1 18.30 -24.20 4.31
C MET A 1 18.38 -23.68 2.89
N ASP A 2 17.25 -23.61 2.18
CA ASP A 2 17.22 -23.09 0.81
C ASP A 2 17.76 -21.65 0.77
N PRO A 3 18.65 -21.29 -0.18
CA PRO A 3 19.18 -19.94 -0.28
C PRO A 3 18.10 -18.85 -0.36
N TYR A 4 16.96 -19.19 -0.98
CA TYR A 4 15.78 -18.33 -1.06
C TYR A 4 15.18 -18.01 0.32
N LEU A 5 15.01 -19.03 1.18
CA LEU A 5 14.48 -18.84 2.53
C LEU A 5 15.47 -18.06 3.41
N ILE A 6 16.77 -18.32 3.24
CA ILE A 6 17.81 -17.56 3.95
C ILE A 6 17.74 -16.09 3.57
N TYR A 7 17.62 -15.77 2.28
CA TYR A 7 17.43 -14.40 1.80
C TYR A 7 16.19 -13.75 2.42
N LEU A 8 15.03 -14.41 2.34
CA LEU A 8 13.78 -13.84 2.82
C LEU A 8 13.82 -13.62 4.35
N LEU A 9 14.40 -14.55 5.10
CA LEU A 9 14.59 -14.42 6.54
C LEU A 9 15.55 -13.28 6.88
N ALA A 10 16.67 -13.15 6.15
CA ALA A 10 17.62 -12.07 6.34
C ALA A 10 16.99 -10.69 6.06
N VAL A 11 16.27 -10.53 4.94
CA VAL A 11 15.60 -9.26 4.62
C VAL A 11 14.54 -8.91 5.65
N ASN A 12 13.76 -9.88 6.15
CA ASN A 12 12.78 -9.62 7.21
C ASN A 12 13.43 -9.25 8.55
N ALA A 13 14.56 -9.86 8.90
CA ALA A 13 15.31 -9.49 10.10
C ALA A 13 15.87 -8.05 9.99
N VAL A 14 16.45 -7.70 8.84
CA VAL A 14 16.96 -6.34 8.60
C VAL A 14 15.82 -5.32 8.61
N ALA A 15 14.70 -5.61 7.95
CA ALA A 15 13.54 -4.73 7.95
C ALA A 15 12.97 -4.52 9.36
N PHE A 16 12.87 -5.58 10.16
CA PHE A 16 12.44 -5.48 11.56
C PHE A 16 13.37 -4.58 12.38
N LEU A 17 14.69 -4.74 12.23
CA LEU A 17 15.67 -3.91 12.92
C LEU A 17 15.61 -2.45 12.46
N ALA A 18 15.50 -2.19 11.17
CA ALA A 18 15.40 -0.83 10.62
C ALA A 18 14.18 -0.09 11.18
N PHE A 19 13.01 -0.71 11.17
CA PHE A 19 11.78 -0.11 11.73
C PHE A 19 11.81 -0.01 13.26
N THR A 20 12.52 -0.91 13.94
CA THR A 20 12.76 -0.79 15.38
C THR A 20 13.66 0.40 15.69
N ILE A 21 14.74 0.59 14.95
CA ILE A 21 15.65 1.73 15.11
C ILE A 21 14.93 3.03 14.84
N ASP A 22 14.13 3.09 13.76
CA ASP A 22 13.29 4.25 13.43
C ASP A 22 12.39 4.66 14.62
N PHE A 23 11.68 3.68 15.19
CA PHE A 23 10.84 3.91 16.36
C PHE A 23 11.63 4.38 17.59
N LEU A 24 12.80 3.79 17.84
CA LEU A 24 13.64 4.18 18.98
C LEU A 24 14.20 5.60 18.81
N LEU A 25 14.58 5.98 17.58
CA LEU A 25 15.02 7.33 17.26
C LEU A 25 13.89 8.35 17.47
N TYR A 26 12.68 8.02 17.00
CA TYR A 26 11.50 8.84 17.25
C TYR A 26 11.25 9.01 18.76
N MET A 27 11.31 7.93 19.53
CA MET A 27 11.01 7.94 20.97
C MET A 27 12.06 8.67 21.83
N PHE A 28 13.35 8.54 21.52
CA PHE A 28 14.43 9.08 22.37
C PHE A 28 15.05 10.38 21.87
N ALA A 29 15.05 10.61 20.56
CA ALA A 29 15.73 11.74 19.94
C ALA A 29 14.77 12.75 19.31
N ASP A 30 13.45 12.48 19.29
CA ASP A 30 12.44 13.27 18.57
C ASP A 30 12.86 13.51 17.10
N ARG A 31 13.55 12.50 16.53
CA ARG A 31 14.09 12.47 15.16
C ARG A 31 13.53 11.27 14.44
N GLU A 32 13.00 11.50 13.25
CA GLU A 32 12.58 10.46 12.33
C GLU A 32 13.73 10.13 11.37
N LEU A 33 13.82 8.90 10.85
CA LEU A 33 14.66 8.65 9.68
C LEU A 33 14.07 9.45 8.51
N GLU A 34 14.77 10.50 8.08
CA GLU A 34 14.29 11.39 7.01
C GLU A 34 14.02 10.63 5.71
N ASP A 35 14.75 9.55 5.45
CA ASP A 35 14.64 8.75 4.24
C ASP A 35 13.46 7.77 4.26
N HIS A 36 12.25 8.32 4.17
CA HIS A 36 11.00 7.57 3.95
C HIS A 36 11.17 6.59 2.76
N HIS A 37 11.85 6.98 1.69
CA HIS A 37 12.10 6.11 0.54
C HIS A 37 12.87 4.83 0.90
N LEU A 38 13.86 4.89 1.78
CA LEU A 38 14.64 3.71 2.19
C LEU A 38 13.77 2.67 2.91
N LEU A 39 12.85 3.12 3.76
CA LEU A 39 11.94 2.24 4.49
C LEU A 39 10.99 1.49 3.54
N SER A 40 10.55 2.13 2.45
CA SER A 40 9.70 1.47 1.44
C SER A 40 10.43 0.39 0.63
N LEU A 41 11.75 0.53 0.44
CA LEU A 41 12.55 -0.46 -0.28
C LEU A 41 12.58 -1.81 0.44
N PHE A 42 12.51 -1.82 1.77
CA PHE A 42 12.44 -3.07 2.53
C PHE A 42 11.17 -3.87 2.24
N ALA A 43 10.03 -3.20 2.03
CA ALA A 43 8.80 -3.89 1.63
C ALA A 43 8.94 -4.51 0.24
N VAL A 44 9.52 -3.78 -0.71
CA VAL A 44 9.78 -4.24 -2.08
C VAL A 44 10.76 -5.40 -2.09
N ALA A 45 11.79 -5.38 -1.23
CA ALA A 45 12.77 -6.45 -1.08
C ALA A 45 12.24 -7.71 -0.38
N GLY A 46 11.01 -7.70 0.14
CA GLY A 46 10.39 -8.86 0.80
C GLY A 46 10.43 -8.86 2.32
N GLY A 47 10.79 -7.72 2.92
CA GLY A 47 10.83 -7.48 4.36
C GLY A 47 9.48 -7.14 4.99
N GLY A 48 8.37 -7.26 4.25
CA GLY A 48 7.04 -6.83 4.73
C GLY A 48 6.60 -7.50 6.03
N VAL A 49 6.98 -8.76 6.27
CA VAL A 49 6.65 -9.47 7.53
C VAL A 49 7.40 -8.83 8.70
N GLY A 50 8.70 -8.55 8.55
CA GLY A 50 9.51 -7.87 9.55
C GLY A 50 9.00 -6.46 9.86
N MET A 51 8.57 -5.72 8.84
CA MET A 51 7.96 -4.40 9.02
C MET A 51 6.66 -4.49 9.84
N LEU A 52 5.74 -5.40 9.49
CA LEU A 52 4.49 -5.56 10.24
C LEU A 52 4.74 -6.04 11.68
N LEU A 53 5.72 -6.91 11.89
CA LEU A 53 6.11 -7.33 13.24
C LEU A 53 6.61 -6.14 14.07
N ALA A 54 7.44 -5.26 13.50
CA ALA A 54 7.89 -4.06 14.18
C ALA A 54 6.72 -3.14 14.55
N PHE A 55 5.78 -2.91 13.62
CA PHE A 55 4.57 -2.14 13.92
C PHE A 55 3.72 -2.77 15.01
N LEU A 56 3.41 -4.08 14.91
CA LEU A 56 2.59 -4.78 15.91
C LEU A 56 3.17 -4.65 17.32
N LEU A 57 4.49 -4.70 17.40
CA LEU A 57 5.23 -4.69 18.63
C LEU A 57 5.32 -3.28 19.23
N TRP A 58 5.81 -2.29 18.48
CA TRP A 58 6.13 -0.95 19.02
C TRP A 58 5.03 0.08 18.82
N ASP A 59 4.34 0.05 17.68
CA ASP A 59 3.31 1.03 17.35
C ASP A 59 1.92 0.38 17.25
N ARG A 60 1.17 0.43 18.35
CA ARG A 60 -0.19 -0.13 18.40
C ARG A 60 -1.26 0.81 17.86
N ARG A 61 -0.95 2.08 17.56
CA ARG A 61 -1.96 3.06 17.15
C ARG A 61 -1.87 3.33 15.65
N VAL A 62 -3.00 3.18 14.97
CA VAL A 62 -3.11 3.53 13.54
C VAL A 62 -3.27 5.05 13.44
N VAL A 63 -2.14 5.75 13.33
CA VAL A 63 -2.07 7.20 13.08
C VAL A 63 -1.86 7.44 11.59
N LYS A 64 -2.36 8.58 11.09
CA LYS A 64 -2.37 8.95 9.66
C LYS A 64 -1.03 8.68 8.95
N ASP A 65 0.05 9.11 9.57
CA ASP A 65 1.41 9.04 9.00
C ASP A 65 1.94 7.60 8.92
N ASN A 66 1.46 6.71 9.81
CA ASN A 66 1.88 5.30 9.87
C ASN A 66 0.96 4.35 9.08
N VAL A 67 -0.21 4.83 8.61
CA VAL A 67 -1.16 3.98 7.87
C VAL A 67 -0.58 3.53 6.54
N ALA A 68 0.10 4.43 5.82
CA ALA A 68 0.71 4.13 4.53
C ALA A 68 1.78 3.03 4.65
N TRP A 69 2.61 3.09 5.69
CA TRP A 69 3.65 2.09 5.95
C TRP A 69 3.10 0.70 6.21
N ARG A 70 2.06 0.61 7.05
CA ARG A 70 1.36 -0.66 7.32
C ARG A 70 0.72 -1.22 6.06
N PHE A 71 0.16 -0.35 5.22
CA PHE A 71 -0.44 -0.73 3.95
C PHE A 71 0.59 -1.29 2.96
N ILE A 72 1.72 -0.60 2.79
CA ILE A 72 2.84 -1.05 1.93
C ILE A 72 3.39 -2.38 2.44
N ALA A 73 3.52 -2.58 3.75
CA ALA A 73 3.99 -3.83 4.32
C ALA A 73 3.02 -5.00 4.03
N VAL A 74 1.70 -4.81 4.20
CA VAL A 74 0.68 -5.81 3.85
C VAL A 74 0.73 -6.14 2.35
N LEU A 75 0.80 -5.12 1.49
CA LEU A 75 0.89 -5.31 0.04
C LEU A 75 2.15 -6.09 -0.34
N GLY A 76 3.30 -5.72 0.24
CA GLY A 76 4.57 -6.41 0.05
C GLY A 76 4.51 -7.89 0.46
N ILE A 77 3.85 -8.20 1.58
CA ILE A 77 3.63 -9.61 2.01
C ILE A 77 2.79 -10.37 0.98
N ILE A 78 1.70 -9.79 0.49
CA ILE A 78 0.84 -10.44 -0.51
C ILE A 78 1.65 -10.75 -1.79
N VAL A 79 2.40 -9.77 -2.28
CA VAL A 79 3.25 -9.92 -3.48
C VAL A 79 4.30 -11.00 -3.25
N TRP A 80 5.04 -10.95 -2.15
CA TRP A 80 6.09 -11.94 -1.88
C TRP A 80 5.56 -13.33 -1.51
N ALA A 81 4.35 -13.43 -0.96
CA ALA A 81 3.67 -14.72 -0.80
C ALA A 81 3.36 -15.34 -2.16
N LEU A 82 2.83 -14.56 -3.11
CA LEU A 82 2.61 -15.03 -4.49
C LEU A 82 3.92 -15.43 -5.18
N VAL A 83 4.99 -14.63 -5.05
CA VAL A 83 6.32 -14.97 -5.58
C VAL A 83 6.81 -16.28 -4.98
N THR A 84 6.68 -16.46 -3.66
CA THR A 84 7.06 -17.69 -2.97
C THR A 84 6.28 -18.89 -3.51
N LEU A 85 4.96 -18.77 -3.68
CA LEU A 85 4.12 -19.83 -4.25
C LEU A 85 4.52 -20.18 -5.70
N CYS A 86 4.98 -19.20 -6.48
CA CYS A 86 5.50 -19.42 -7.83
C CYS A 86 6.87 -20.13 -7.82
N VAL A 87 7.78 -19.70 -6.94
CA VAL A 87 9.13 -20.29 -6.80
C VAL A 87 9.06 -21.75 -6.39
N TYR A 88 8.18 -22.11 -5.46
CA TYR A 88 7.95 -23.49 -5.04
C TYR A 88 7.10 -24.30 -6.04
N GLY A 89 6.69 -23.70 -7.16
CA GLY A 89 5.96 -24.38 -8.23
C GLY A 89 4.52 -24.77 -7.87
N VAL A 90 3.98 -24.27 -6.77
CA VAL A 90 2.58 -24.47 -6.34
C VAL A 90 1.64 -23.72 -7.29
N VAL A 91 2.05 -22.53 -7.73
CA VAL A 91 1.31 -21.71 -8.70
C VAL A 91 2.16 -21.58 -9.97
N ARG A 92 1.63 -22.05 -11.10
CA ARG A 92 2.22 -21.77 -12.40
C ARG A 92 1.53 -20.56 -13.01
N LEU A 93 2.18 -19.40 -12.94
CA LEU A 93 1.72 -18.20 -13.64
C LEU A 93 2.01 -18.37 -15.13
N ASP A 94 1.00 -18.78 -15.87
CA ASP A 94 1.08 -18.84 -17.31
C ASP A 94 0.83 -17.45 -17.90
N VAL A 95 1.92 -16.73 -18.23
CA VAL A 95 1.84 -15.34 -18.76
C VAL A 95 1.01 -15.30 -20.04
N ARG A 96 0.99 -16.40 -20.80
CA ARG A 96 0.15 -16.52 -22.00
C ARG A 96 -1.32 -16.63 -21.64
N ALA A 97 -1.69 -17.34 -20.58
CA ALA A 97 -3.07 -17.35 -20.08
C ALA A 97 -3.48 -16.01 -19.46
N LEU A 98 -2.53 -15.24 -18.91
CA LEU A 98 -2.77 -13.87 -18.41
C LEU A 98 -3.03 -12.88 -19.55
N LEU A 99 -2.36 -13.05 -20.70
CA LEU A 99 -2.52 -12.20 -21.90
C LEU A 99 -3.55 -12.73 -22.91
N ALA A 100 -3.92 -14.02 -22.83
CA ALA A 100 -4.92 -14.66 -23.69
C ALA A 100 -6.32 -14.02 -23.64
N PRO A 101 -6.85 -13.51 -22.50
CA PRO A 101 -8.19 -12.92 -22.46
C PRO A 101 -8.24 -11.49 -23.01
N LEU A 102 -7.37 -11.12 -23.96
CA LEU A 102 -7.55 -9.91 -24.77
C LEU A 102 -8.75 -10.01 -25.75
N ASP A 103 -9.57 -11.06 -25.64
CA ASP A 103 -10.90 -11.12 -26.22
C ASP A 103 -11.81 -10.11 -25.53
N LEU A 104 -12.34 -9.14 -26.30
CA LEU A 104 -13.26 -8.09 -25.81
C LEU A 104 -14.45 -8.65 -25.00
N ALA A 105 -14.84 -9.91 -25.22
CA ALA A 105 -15.93 -10.58 -24.50
C ALA A 105 -15.62 -10.90 -23.02
N LEU A 106 -14.36 -11.23 -22.68
CA LEU A 106 -13.92 -11.45 -21.29
C LEU A 106 -13.52 -10.13 -20.61
N LEU A 107 -13.19 -9.11 -21.41
CA LEU A 107 -12.89 -7.75 -20.95
C LEU A 107 -14.14 -7.00 -20.47
N ALA A 108 -15.32 -7.32 -20.99
CA ALA A 108 -16.58 -6.68 -20.59
C ALA A 108 -16.89 -6.78 -19.08
N PRO A 109 -16.92 -7.97 -18.43
CA PRO A 109 -17.18 -8.07 -16.99
C PRO A 109 -16.07 -7.46 -16.13
N VAL A 110 -14.80 -7.59 -16.54
CA VAL A 110 -13.65 -6.97 -15.85
C VAL A 110 -13.72 -5.45 -15.95
N GLY A 111 -14.05 -4.91 -17.11
CA GLY A 111 -14.23 -3.48 -17.34
C GLY A 111 -15.39 -2.91 -16.53
N ILE A 112 -16.53 -3.61 -16.46
CA ILE A 112 -17.66 -3.20 -15.62
C ILE A 112 -17.26 -3.18 -14.14
N TYR A 113 -16.52 -4.20 -13.67
CA TYR A 113 -15.98 -4.23 -12.31
C TYR A 113 -15.06 -3.05 -12.02
N VAL A 114 -14.07 -2.78 -12.89
CA VAL A 114 -13.13 -1.67 -12.73
C VAL A 114 -13.84 -0.32 -12.78
N LEU A 115 -14.85 -0.16 -13.63
CA LEU A 115 -15.67 1.05 -13.72
C LEU A 115 -16.50 1.26 -12.44
N THR A 116 -17.15 0.21 -11.94
CA THR A 116 -17.96 0.31 -10.71
C THR A 116 -17.10 0.60 -9.49
N ILE A 117 -15.98 -0.10 -9.29
CA ILE A 117 -15.07 0.19 -8.17
C ILE A 117 -14.45 1.60 -8.30
N SER A 118 -14.13 2.04 -9.52
CA SER A 118 -13.64 3.41 -9.76
C SER A 118 -14.70 4.46 -9.46
N ALA A 119 -15.96 4.23 -9.84
CA ALA A 119 -17.06 5.14 -9.53
C ALA A 119 -17.32 5.23 -8.01
N ILE A 120 -17.32 4.10 -7.31
CA ILE A 120 -17.45 4.06 -5.83
C ILE A 120 -16.30 4.84 -5.20
N THR A 121 -15.07 4.59 -5.65
CA THR A 121 -13.87 5.27 -5.12
C THR A 121 -13.95 6.77 -5.35
N PHE A 122 -14.36 7.20 -6.56
CA PHE A 122 -14.58 8.61 -6.86
C PHE A 122 -15.58 9.25 -5.88
N CYS A 123 -16.74 8.64 -5.68
CA CYS A 123 -17.76 9.15 -4.75
C CYS A 123 -17.26 9.26 -3.31
N VAL A 124 -16.50 8.26 -2.83
CA VAL A 124 -15.93 8.27 -1.47
C VAL A 124 -14.90 9.40 -1.31
N PHE A 125 -14.05 9.63 -2.32
CA PHE A 125 -13.08 10.74 -2.30
C PHE A 125 -13.76 12.12 -2.35
N VAL A 126 -14.81 12.28 -3.15
CA VAL A 126 -15.61 13.52 -3.19
C VAL A 126 -16.32 13.75 -1.84
N TYR A 127 -16.90 12.70 -1.27
CA TYR A 127 -17.57 12.76 0.03
C TYR A 127 -16.60 13.12 1.16
N ASP A 128 -15.40 12.54 1.17
CA ASP A 128 -14.36 12.89 2.15
C ASP A 128 -14.02 14.39 2.11
N LYS A 129 -13.89 14.96 0.91
CA LYS A 129 -13.67 16.40 0.77
C LYS A 129 -14.89 17.23 1.21
N TRP A 130 -16.11 16.82 0.86
CA TRP A 130 -17.32 17.53 1.30
C TRP A 130 -17.43 17.56 2.83
N GLN A 131 -17.15 16.44 3.49
CA GLN A 131 -17.08 16.36 4.95
C GLN A 131 -15.96 17.24 5.53
N ALA A 132 -14.80 17.34 4.85
CA ALA A 132 -13.72 18.22 5.28
C ALA A 132 -14.09 19.72 5.22
N GLU A 133 -14.95 20.14 4.29
CA GLU A 133 -15.46 21.51 4.17
C GLU A 133 -16.58 21.82 5.17
N HIS A 134 -17.41 20.83 5.52
CA HIS A 134 -18.57 21.00 6.40
C HIS A 134 -18.29 20.63 7.87
N GLY A 135 -17.02 20.37 8.21
CA GLY A 135 -16.60 20.01 9.58
C GLY A 135 -17.13 18.65 10.05
N GLY A 136 -17.52 17.79 9.12
CA GLY A 136 -18.06 16.46 9.41
C GLY A 136 -16.99 15.38 9.61
N TRP A 137 -17.41 14.12 9.70
CA TRP A 137 -16.51 13.01 10.00
C TRP A 137 -15.71 12.61 8.75
N ARG A 138 -14.38 12.70 8.82
CA ARG A 138 -13.47 12.33 7.72
C ARG A 138 -13.36 10.82 7.56
N VAL A 139 -13.27 10.37 6.31
CA VAL A 139 -13.07 8.96 5.98
C VAL A 139 -11.66 8.55 6.36
N ARG A 140 -11.49 7.34 6.91
CA ARG A 140 -10.17 6.82 7.28
C ARG A 140 -9.32 6.63 6.03
N GLU A 141 -8.08 7.11 6.07
CA GLU A 141 -7.11 6.98 4.96
C GLU A 141 -6.89 5.52 4.52
N PHE A 142 -6.92 4.59 5.47
CA PHE A 142 -6.87 3.16 5.18
C PHE A 142 -7.97 2.70 4.20
N VAL A 143 -9.18 3.25 4.33
CA VAL A 143 -10.32 2.91 3.46
C VAL A 143 -10.07 3.44 2.04
N LEU A 144 -9.57 4.68 1.93
CA LEU A 144 -9.23 5.31 0.65
C LEU A 144 -8.11 4.55 -0.08
N LEU A 145 -7.06 4.15 0.63
CA LEU A 145 -5.96 3.34 0.10
C LEU A 145 -6.43 1.95 -0.34
N THR A 146 -7.29 1.31 0.46
CA THR A 146 -7.85 -0.01 0.15
C THR A 146 -8.72 0.02 -1.11
N LEU A 147 -9.62 1.01 -1.23
CA LEU A 147 -10.44 1.18 -2.44
C LEU A 147 -9.59 1.42 -3.69
N SER A 148 -8.51 2.20 -3.54
CA SER A 148 -7.57 2.46 -4.63
C SER A 148 -6.88 1.18 -5.10
N LEU A 149 -6.47 0.30 -4.17
CA LEU A 149 -5.82 -0.98 -4.46
C LEU A 149 -6.76 -2.01 -5.07
N LEU A 150 -8.05 -2.01 -4.72
CA LEU A 150 -9.06 -2.90 -5.30
C LEU A 150 -9.40 -2.58 -6.78
N GLY A 151 -8.72 -1.61 -7.40
CA GLY A 151 -8.93 -1.19 -8.79
C GLY A 151 -9.57 0.19 -8.91
N GLY A 152 -9.79 0.89 -7.80
CA GLY A 152 -10.37 2.22 -7.76
C GLY A 152 -9.39 3.37 -7.99
N ALA A 153 -8.09 3.08 -8.18
CA ALA A 153 -7.04 4.11 -8.27
C ALA A 153 -7.34 5.19 -9.31
N ILE A 154 -7.89 4.82 -10.47
CA ILE A 154 -8.26 5.77 -11.53
C ILE A 154 -9.36 6.72 -11.03
N GLY A 155 -10.41 6.18 -10.40
CA GLY A 155 -11.50 6.97 -9.82
C GLY A 155 -11.04 7.89 -8.68
N GLY A 156 -10.11 7.42 -7.83
CA GLY A 156 -9.50 8.23 -6.78
C GLY A 156 -8.68 9.39 -7.34
N LEU A 157 -7.82 9.15 -8.34
CA LEU A 157 -7.03 10.19 -9.00
C LEU A 157 -7.91 11.22 -9.72
N LEU A 158 -8.96 10.76 -10.41
CA LEU A 158 -9.93 11.65 -11.04
C LEU A 158 -10.65 12.53 -10.01
N ALA A 159 -11.03 11.97 -8.85
CA ALA A 159 -11.62 12.74 -7.76
C ALA A 159 -10.64 13.77 -7.18
N MET A 160 -9.39 13.38 -6.92
CA MET A 160 -8.37 14.32 -6.46
C MET A 160 -8.19 15.50 -7.43
N HIS A 161 -8.16 15.21 -8.74
CA HIS A 161 -7.97 16.22 -9.78
C HIS A 161 -9.19 17.13 -9.94
N LEU A 162 -10.40 16.57 -10.03
CA LEU A 162 -11.64 17.31 -10.22
C LEU A 162 -12.00 18.15 -9.00
N VAL A 163 -11.87 17.59 -7.80
CA VAL A 163 -12.20 18.29 -6.57
C VAL A 163 -11.00 19.10 -6.05
N ARG A 164 -9.88 19.23 -6.79
CA ARG A 164 -8.68 19.99 -6.36
C ARG A 164 -8.30 19.71 -4.90
N HIS A 165 -8.26 18.44 -4.51
CA HIS A 165 -7.87 18.08 -3.16
C HIS A 165 -6.33 18.12 -3.07
N LYS A 166 -5.80 19.18 -2.43
CA LYS A 166 -4.36 19.46 -2.25
C LYS A 166 -3.47 19.02 -3.42
N THR A 167 -3.62 19.64 -4.60
CA THR A 167 -2.61 19.53 -5.67
C THR A 167 -1.46 20.53 -5.51
N CYS A 168 -1.54 21.45 -4.55
CA CYS A 168 -0.50 22.44 -4.27
C CYS A 168 -0.31 22.62 -2.76
N VAL A 169 0.74 22.04 -2.20
CA VAL A 169 1.43 22.65 -1.05
C VAL A 169 2.75 23.16 -1.61
N TYR A 170 2.79 24.46 -1.95
CA TYR A 170 4.04 25.13 -2.22
C TYR A 170 4.79 25.27 -0.90
N TYR A 171 5.88 24.53 -0.74
CA TYR A 171 6.80 24.65 0.41
C TYR A 171 7.76 25.84 0.30
N PHE A 172 7.71 26.57 -0.82
CA PHE A 172 8.57 27.71 -1.09
C PHE A 172 7.73 28.92 -1.51
N SER A 173 7.51 29.83 -0.57
CA SER A 173 7.08 31.21 -0.79
C SER A 173 7.77 32.09 0.23
#